data_AF-A0AB37X013-F1
#
_entry.id   AF-A0AB37X013-F1
#
_cell.length_a   1.000
_cell.length_b   1.000
_cell.length_c   1.000
_cell.angle_alpha   90.00
_cell.angle_beta   90.00
_cell.angle_gamma   90.00
#
_symmetry.space_group_name_H-M   'P 1'
#
loop_
_entity.id
_entity.type
_entity.pdbx_description
1 polymer ?
#
loop_
_entity_poly.entity_id
_entity_poly.type
_entity_poly.pdbx_seq_one_letter_code
_entity_poly.pdbx_strand_id
1 'polypeptide(L)'
;MNELMNLDFEGTPVRVITADDGTPRWALADVCAACGIANPRNVAARLDDRQKGVVTMDTLGGPQKITVVNEDGLYDVILDSRKPEARRFRKWVTGEVLPSIRKHGAYMTPDTIREALADPDTLIMLATRLKEETEERVAAQERVRVLEPKARAYEDFCEAPDLLTVRDAAAQLTTAGLPIRECELRAWMLDHEWIYRHNGAYKPYAAHSIAGHLRLVPPKRSGRHRDGTPFPFEPTCKITRRGLCLLYQRIGAERMRDQLQYTDTQYSFDDQEV
;
A
#
# COMPACT_ATOMS: atom_id res chain seq x y z
N MET A 1 -8.98 -1.30 -4.40
CA MET A 1 -10.12 -1.72 -5.25
C MET A 1 -11.19 -0.69 -4.98
N ASN A 2 -11.46 0.22 -5.92
CA ASN A 2 -12.26 1.42 -5.65
C ASN A 2 -13.75 1.06 -5.62
N GLU A 3 -14.37 1.14 -4.45
CA GLU A 3 -15.81 1.00 -4.32
C GLU A 3 -16.48 2.31 -4.75
N LEU A 4 -17.47 2.21 -5.64
CA LEU A 4 -18.13 3.36 -6.24
C LEU A 4 -19.54 3.48 -5.68
N MET A 5 -19.78 4.55 -4.94
CA MET A 5 -21.10 4.89 -4.42
C MET A 5 -21.69 6.02 -5.25
N ASN A 6 -22.89 5.82 -5.80
CA ASN A 6 -23.64 6.87 -6.47
C ASN A 6 -24.55 7.55 -5.45
N LEU A 7 -24.32 8.84 -5.19
CA LEU A 7 -25.23 9.68 -4.43
C LEU A 7 -26.14 10.41 -5.41
N ASP A 8 -27.45 10.41 -5.17
CA ASP A 8 -28.38 11.20 -5.98
C ASP A 8 -28.61 12.57 -5.32
N PHE A 9 -28.33 13.64 -6.05
CA PHE A 9 -28.65 15.01 -5.65
C PHE A 9 -29.67 15.60 -6.62
N GLU A 10 -30.94 15.62 -6.23
CA GLU A 10 -32.07 16.15 -7.01
C GLU A 10 -32.15 15.58 -8.45
N GLY A 11 -31.86 14.28 -8.62
CA GLY A 11 -31.85 13.59 -9.91
C GLY A 11 -30.52 13.72 -10.68
N THR A 12 -29.51 14.35 -10.08
CA THR A 12 -28.13 14.39 -10.62
C THR A 12 -27.26 13.38 -9.87
N PRO A 13 -26.84 12.28 -10.52
CA PRO A 13 -25.95 11.31 -9.88
C PRO A 13 -24.55 11.91 -9.67
N VAL A 14 -24.02 11.78 -8.46
CA VAL A 14 -22.67 12.16 -8.07
C VAL A 14 -21.89 10.91 -7.70
N ARG A 15 -20.83 10.62 -8.46
CA ARG A 15 -19.94 9.49 -8.18
C ARG A 15 -19.01 9.81 -7.01
N VAL A 16 -18.98 8.89 -6.05
CA VAL A 16 -18.07 8.91 -4.90
C VAL A 16 -17.14 7.70 -4.99
N ILE A 17 -15.87 7.94 -4.76
CA ILE A 17 -14.79 6.96 -4.81
C ILE A 17 -14.17 6.91 -3.43
N THR A 18 -14.18 5.74 -2.79
CA THR A 18 -13.43 5.51 -1.56
C THR A 18 -11.96 5.34 -1.90
N ALA A 19 -11.11 6.24 -1.41
CA ALA A 19 -9.66 6.12 -1.57
C ALA A 19 -9.07 5.07 -0.63
N ASP A 20 -7.81 4.67 -0.85
CA ASP A 20 -7.13 3.63 -0.06
C ASP A 20 -6.97 4.01 1.43
N ASP A 21 -7.03 5.31 1.75
CA ASP A 21 -7.02 5.85 3.12
C ASP A 21 -8.41 5.84 3.78
N GLY A 22 -9.43 5.28 3.11
CA GLY A 22 -10.82 5.25 3.56
C GLY A 22 -11.58 6.57 3.38
N THR A 23 -10.94 7.61 2.84
CA THR A 23 -11.60 8.91 2.66
C THR A 23 -12.45 8.94 1.38
N PRO A 24 -13.67 9.53 1.43
CA PRO A 24 -14.48 9.70 0.24
C PRO A 24 -13.90 10.80 -0.66
N ARG A 25 -13.90 10.54 -1.96
CA ARG A 25 -13.56 11.53 -2.99
C ARG A 25 -14.68 11.63 -4.02
N TRP A 26 -15.04 12.84 -4.41
CA TRP A 26 -16.15 13.09 -5.32
C TRP A 26 -15.63 13.43 -6.72
N ALA A 27 -16.29 12.89 -7.74
CA ALA A 27 -16.00 13.28 -9.12
C ALA A 27 -16.36 14.76 -9.35
N LEU A 28 -15.36 15.60 -9.63
CA LEU A 28 -15.54 17.04 -9.73
C LEU A 28 -16.53 17.44 -10.83
N ALA A 29 -16.54 16.71 -11.94
CA ALA A 29 -17.46 16.95 -13.04
C ALA A 29 -18.92 16.80 -12.59
N ASP A 30 -19.22 15.78 -11.80
CA ASP A 30 -20.57 15.50 -11.32
C ASP A 30 -20.99 16.53 -10.26
N VAL A 31 -20.07 16.90 -9.36
CA VAL A 31 -20.29 17.99 -8.38
C VAL A 31 -20.57 19.31 -9.09
N CYS A 32 -19.82 19.63 -10.15
CA CYS A 32 -20.03 20.83 -10.94
C CYS A 32 -21.38 20.79 -11.66
N ALA A 33 -21.76 19.65 -12.24
CA ALA A 33 -23.08 19.47 -12.86
C ALA A 33 -24.21 19.66 -11.83
N ALA A 34 -24.09 19.02 -10.66
CA ALA A 34 -25.02 19.17 -9.55
C ALA A 34 -25.08 20.63 -9.05
N CYS A 35 -23.98 21.38 -9.09
CA CYS A 35 -23.94 22.80 -8.74
C CYS A 35 -24.33 23.75 -9.88
N GLY A 36 -24.59 23.26 -11.09
CA GLY A 36 -24.88 24.09 -12.27
C GLY A 36 -23.68 24.92 -12.75
N ILE A 37 -22.46 24.44 -12.48
CA ILE A 37 -21.22 25.06 -12.91
C ILE A 37 -20.82 24.49 -14.27
N ALA A 38 -20.82 25.34 -15.30
CA ALA A 38 -20.63 24.90 -16.68
C ALA A 38 -19.22 24.37 -17.00
N ASN A 39 -18.19 24.85 -16.29
CA ASN A 39 -16.80 24.51 -16.60
C ASN A 39 -16.06 23.95 -15.38
N PRO A 40 -16.03 22.62 -15.21
CA PRO A 40 -15.28 21.95 -14.14
C PRO A 40 -13.76 22.21 -14.18
N ARG A 41 -13.17 22.51 -15.34
CA ARG A 41 -11.73 22.80 -15.45
C ARG A 41 -11.37 24.11 -14.77
N ASN A 42 -12.23 25.12 -14.86
CA ASN A 42 -12.03 26.39 -14.17
C ASN A 42 -12.07 26.21 -12.65
N VAL A 43 -12.95 25.34 -12.17
CA VAL A 43 -13.03 24.98 -10.75
C VAL A 43 -11.77 24.23 -10.32
N ALA A 44 -11.33 23.24 -11.09
CA ALA A 44 -10.09 22.50 -10.81
C ALA A 44 -8.84 23.40 -10.78
N ALA A 45 -8.82 24.46 -11.59
CA ALA A 45 -7.72 25.43 -11.62
C ALA A 45 -7.71 26.37 -10.39
N ARG A 46 -8.87 26.61 -9.77
CA ARG A 46 -9.01 27.43 -8.55
C ARG A 46 -8.69 26.64 -7.27
N LEU A 47 -9.01 25.35 -7.24
CA LEU A 47 -8.78 24.49 -6.09
C LEU A 47 -7.29 24.26 -5.83
N ASP A 48 -6.91 24.20 -4.56
CA ASP A 48 -5.55 23.87 -4.13
C ASP A 48 -5.19 22.43 -4.55
N ASP A 49 -3.91 22.17 -4.75
CA ASP A 49 -3.44 20.84 -5.15
C ASP A 49 -3.70 19.78 -4.06
N ARG A 50 -3.87 20.17 -2.79
CA ARG A 50 -4.28 19.27 -1.70
C ARG A 50 -5.76 18.90 -1.74
N GLN A 51 -6.58 19.70 -2.41
CA GLN A 51 -8.04 19.52 -2.47
C GLN A 51 -8.47 18.64 -3.65
N LYS A 52 -7.57 18.43 -4.63
CA LYS A 52 -7.88 17.75 -5.88
C LYS A 52 -6.90 16.61 -6.18
N GLY A 53 -7.38 15.63 -6.93
CA GLY A 53 -6.57 14.51 -7.39
C GLY A 53 -7.06 14.00 -8.75
N VAL A 54 -6.32 13.04 -9.30
CA VAL A 54 -6.71 12.35 -10.54
C VAL A 54 -6.77 10.86 -10.25
N VAL A 55 -7.91 10.25 -10.58
CA VAL A 55 -8.12 8.80 -10.47
C VAL A 55 -8.36 8.26 -11.87
N THR A 56 -7.75 7.12 -12.19
CA THR A 56 -8.09 6.36 -13.40
C THR A 56 -9.27 5.46 -13.08
N MET A 57 -10.34 5.58 -13.85
CA MET A 57 -11.55 4.80 -13.69
C MET A 57 -11.92 4.15 -15.01
N ASP A 58 -12.30 2.88 -14.97
CA ASP A 58 -12.86 2.20 -16.14
C ASP A 58 -14.26 2.70 -16.43
N THR A 59 -14.45 3.21 -17.64
CA THR A 59 -15.74 3.66 -18.17
C THR A 59 -16.15 2.75 -19.33
N LEU A 60 -17.38 2.91 -19.84
CA LEU A 60 -17.85 2.20 -21.04
C LEU A 60 -16.93 2.42 -22.28
N GLY A 61 -16.12 3.49 -22.28
CA GLY A 61 -15.12 3.77 -23.31
C GLY A 61 -13.68 3.37 -22.94
N GLY A 62 -13.48 2.59 -21.87
CA GLY A 62 -12.16 2.20 -21.35
C GLY A 62 -11.67 3.07 -20.18
N PRO A 63 -10.40 2.89 -19.76
CA PRO A 63 -9.82 3.60 -18.62
C PRO A 63 -9.69 5.10 -18.90
N GLN A 64 -10.39 5.92 -18.13
CA GLN A 64 -10.38 7.38 -18.22
C GLN A 64 -9.86 8.02 -16.94
N LYS A 65 -9.08 9.10 -17.09
CA LYS A 65 -8.63 9.93 -15.97
C LYS A 65 -9.70 10.93 -15.60
N ILE A 66 -10.21 10.86 -14.37
CA ILE A 66 -11.20 11.78 -13.83
C ILE A 66 -10.58 12.61 -12.71
N THR A 67 -10.93 13.89 -12.67
CA THR A 67 -10.58 14.78 -11.55
C THR A 67 -11.53 14.52 -10.41
N VAL A 68 -10.95 14.25 -9.23
CA VAL A 68 -11.70 14.04 -7.99
C VAL A 68 -11.33 15.13 -6.99
N VAL A 69 -12.24 15.44 -6.08
CA VAL A 69 -12.01 16.36 -4.97
C VAL A 69 -12.23 15.65 -3.64
N ASN A 70 -11.47 16.03 -2.62
CA ASN A 70 -11.72 15.62 -1.24
C ASN A 70 -12.83 16.49 -0.62
N GLU A 71 -13.13 16.27 0.66
CA GLU A 71 -14.25 16.93 1.34
C GLU A 71 -14.05 18.45 1.45
N ASP A 72 -12.83 18.92 1.67
CA ASP A 72 -12.48 20.34 1.69
C ASP A 72 -12.73 20.99 0.31
N GLY A 73 -12.26 20.36 -0.76
CA GLY A 73 -12.53 20.81 -2.13
C GLY A 73 -14.02 20.77 -2.50
N LEU A 74 -14.76 19.77 -2.02
CA LEU A 74 -16.21 19.69 -2.20
C LEU A 74 -16.91 20.90 -1.57
N TYR A 75 -16.56 21.25 -0.32
CA TYR A 75 -17.14 22.40 0.36
C TYR A 75 -16.79 23.73 -0.31
N ASP A 76 -15.56 23.90 -0.80
CA ASP A 76 -15.20 25.11 -1.56
C ASP A 76 -16.08 25.29 -2.81
N VAL A 77 -16.35 24.20 -3.53
CA VAL A 77 -17.24 24.24 -4.71
C VAL A 77 -18.69 24.54 -4.32
N ILE A 78 -19.20 23.92 -3.26
CA ILE A 78 -20.60 24.12 -2.81
C ILE A 78 -20.80 25.54 -2.29
N LEU A 79 -19.86 26.09 -1.51
CA LEU A 79 -20.00 27.41 -0.87
C LEU A 79 -19.95 28.59 -1.87
N ASP A 80 -19.31 28.39 -3.02
CA ASP A 80 -19.24 29.34 -4.13
C ASP A 80 -20.41 29.20 -5.13
N SER A 81 -21.17 28.10 -5.03
CA SER A 81 -22.29 27.84 -5.94
C SER A 81 -23.41 28.89 -5.82
N ARG A 82 -23.94 29.28 -6.98
CA ARG A 82 -25.06 30.25 -7.08
C ARG A 82 -26.44 29.60 -7.01
N LYS A 83 -26.52 28.26 -6.96
CA LYS A 83 -27.81 27.54 -6.87
C LYS A 83 -28.54 27.87 -5.56
N PRO A 84 -29.89 27.97 -5.58
CA PRO A 84 -30.68 28.17 -4.37
C PRO A 84 -30.40 27.14 -3.26
N GLU A 85 -30.17 25.88 -3.63
CA GLU A 85 -29.89 24.74 -2.75
C GLU A 85 -28.58 24.95 -1.98
N ALA A 86 -27.51 25.25 -2.71
CA ALA A 86 -26.20 25.55 -2.14
C ALA A 86 -26.24 26.80 -1.27
N ARG A 87 -27.05 27.80 -1.64
CA ARG A 87 -27.32 28.97 -0.79
C ARG A 87 -28.05 28.60 0.50
N ARG A 88 -29.01 27.65 0.48
CA ARG A 88 -29.68 27.13 1.69
C ARG A 88 -28.66 26.44 2.59
N PHE A 89 -27.84 25.54 2.04
CA PHE A 89 -26.77 24.87 2.79
C PHE A 89 -25.79 25.87 3.40
N ARG A 90 -25.27 26.82 2.62
CA ARG A 90 -24.40 27.89 3.10
C ARG A 90 -25.04 28.71 4.22
N LYS A 91 -26.32 29.08 4.10
CA LYS A 91 -27.05 29.82 5.14
C LYS A 91 -27.22 29.00 6.40
N TRP A 92 -27.50 27.72 6.29
CA TRP A 92 -27.62 26.81 7.43
C TRP A 92 -26.27 26.64 8.14
N VAL A 93 -25.18 26.38 7.41
CA VAL A 93 -23.83 26.29 7.99
C VAL A 93 -23.43 27.61 8.68
N THR A 94 -23.65 28.76 8.04
CA THR A 94 -23.22 30.07 8.58
C THR A 94 -24.13 30.64 9.66
N GLY A 95 -25.41 30.28 9.67
CA GLY A 95 -26.41 30.78 10.63
C GLY A 95 -26.64 29.88 11.83
N GLU A 96 -26.44 28.57 11.68
CA GLU A 96 -26.75 27.57 12.71
C GLU A 96 -25.49 26.83 13.18
N VAL A 97 -24.82 26.11 12.27
CA VAL A 97 -23.71 25.21 12.60
C VAL A 97 -22.52 25.97 13.19
N LEU A 98 -21.96 26.93 12.44
CA LEU A 98 -20.78 27.68 12.90
C LEU A 98 -21.06 28.54 14.14
N PRO A 99 -22.20 29.24 14.26
CA PRO A 99 -22.54 29.94 15.50
C PRO A 99 -22.72 28.99 16.69
N SER A 100 -23.28 27.80 16.49
CA SER A 100 -23.42 26.79 17.54
C SER A 100 -22.05 26.32 18.03
N ILE A 101 -21.16 25.92 17.11
CA ILE A 101 -19.78 25.53 17.44
C ILE A 101 -19.05 26.66 18.17
N ARG A 102 -19.17 27.92 17.72
CA ARG A 102 -18.51 29.07 18.37
C ARG A 102 -19.03 29.32 19.79
N LYS A 103 -20.33 29.11 20.04
CA LYS A 103 -20.95 29.40 21.34
C LYS A 103 -20.84 28.23 22.33
N HIS A 104 -20.95 27.01 21.83
CA HIS A 104 -21.14 25.80 22.64
C HIS A 104 -19.98 24.79 22.50
N GLY A 105 -19.04 25.03 21.58
CA GLY A 105 -17.89 24.16 21.32
C GLY A 105 -18.19 22.98 20.39
N ALA A 106 -19.46 22.70 20.10
CA ALA A 106 -19.87 21.57 19.25
C ALA A 106 -21.19 21.87 18.50
N TYR A 107 -21.45 21.09 17.45
CA TYR A 107 -22.75 20.99 16.79
C TYR A 107 -23.26 19.55 16.92
N MET A 108 -24.49 19.38 17.37
CA MET A 108 -25.15 18.09 17.48
C MET A 108 -26.49 18.19 16.75
N THR A 109 -26.90 17.12 16.07
CA THR A 109 -28.22 17.10 15.43
C THR A 109 -29.32 17.11 16.49
N PRO A 110 -30.54 17.62 16.19
CA PRO A 110 -31.65 17.62 17.14
C PRO A 110 -31.98 16.22 17.69
N ASP A 111 -31.79 15.18 16.89
CA ASP A 111 -32.02 13.80 17.31
C ASP A 111 -30.94 13.33 18.29
N THR A 112 -29.67 13.61 18.00
CA THR A 112 -28.56 13.34 18.95
C THR A 112 -28.73 14.10 20.26
N ILE A 113 -29.21 15.35 20.21
CA ILE A 113 -29.51 16.14 21.42
C ILE A 113 -30.65 15.48 22.21
N ARG A 114 -31.70 14.99 21.53
CA ARG A 114 -32.83 14.32 22.17
C ARG A 114 -32.40 13.01 22.84
N GLU A 115 -31.57 12.22 22.17
CA GLU A 115 -30.99 10.99 22.72
C GLU A 115 -30.08 11.28 23.91
N ALA A 116 -29.20 12.28 23.78
CA ALA A 116 -28.32 12.74 24.85
C ALA A 116 -29.07 13.26 26.09
N LEU A 117 -30.22 13.91 25.89
CA LEU A 117 -31.07 14.38 26.98
C LEU A 117 -31.95 13.26 27.57
N ALA A 118 -32.30 12.26 26.76
CA ALA A 118 -33.08 11.10 27.21
C ALA A 118 -32.23 10.13 28.04
N ASP A 119 -30.96 9.97 27.67
CA ASP A 119 -30.00 9.14 28.38
C ASP A 119 -28.60 9.80 28.36
N PRO A 120 -28.17 10.42 29.48
CA PRO A 120 -26.83 11.01 29.59
C PRO A 120 -25.67 10.04 29.33
N ASP A 121 -25.88 8.72 29.48
CA ASP A 121 -24.84 7.72 29.21
C ASP A 121 -24.49 7.65 27.72
N THR A 122 -25.39 8.07 26.82
CA THR A 122 -25.10 8.15 25.38
C THR A 122 -23.97 9.14 25.07
N LEU A 123 -23.91 10.28 25.77
CA LEU A 123 -22.81 11.24 25.64
C LEU A 123 -21.50 10.66 26.13
N ILE A 124 -21.52 9.92 27.25
CA ILE A 124 -20.34 9.27 27.81
C ILE A 124 -19.81 8.21 26.84
N MET A 125 -20.70 7.39 26.27
CA MET A 125 -20.35 6.38 25.27
C MET A 125 -19.74 7.00 24.02
N LEU A 126 -20.35 8.06 23.47
CA LEU A 126 -19.82 8.78 22.30
C LEU A 126 -18.43 9.38 22.59
N ALA A 127 -18.26 10.02 23.74
CA ALA A 127 -16.98 10.59 24.14
C ALA A 127 -15.91 9.52 24.35
N THR A 128 -16.28 8.37 24.94
CA THR A 128 -15.35 7.24 25.15
C THR A 128 -14.91 6.64 23.82
N ARG A 129 -15.84 6.42 22.90
CA ARG A 129 -15.52 5.92 21.55
C ARG A 129 -14.58 6.87 20.79
N LEU A 130 -14.85 8.18 20.84
CA LEU A 130 -13.97 9.17 20.20
C LEU A 130 -12.57 9.16 20.83
N LYS A 131 -12.48 9.02 22.15
CA LYS A 131 -11.20 8.91 22.85
C LYS A 131 -10.44 7.66 22.41
N GLU A 132 -11.08 6.50 22.40
CA GLU A 132 -10.48 5.24 21.95
C GLU A 132 -9.98 5.36 20.50
N GLU A 133 -10.78 5.93 19.59
CA GLU A 133 -10.37 6.15 18.20
C GLU A 133 -9.14 7.05 18.11
N THR A 134 -9.06 8.12 18.92
CA THR A 134 -7.86 8.98 18.94
C THR A 134 -6.64 8.26 19.48
N GLU A 135 -6.78 7.46 20.53
CA GLU A 135 -5.68 6.69 21.11
C GLU A 135 -5.16 5.64 20.13
N GLU A 136 -6.06 4.95 19.42
CA GLU A 136 -5.71 4.00 18.35
C GLU A 136 -4.98 4.69 17.20
N ARG A 137 -5.45 5.85 16.75
CA ARG A 137 -4.79 6.64 15.69
C ARG A 137 -3.39 7.08 16.11
N VAL A 138 -3.22 7.54 17.35
CA VAL A 138 -1.92 7.95 17.88
C VAL A 138 -0.99 6.75 17.99
N ALA A 139 -1.45 5.62 18.55
CA ALA A 139 -0.65 4.40 18.64
C ALA A 139 -0.24 3.87 17.26
N ALA A 140 -1.13 3.95 16.26
CA ALA A 140 -0.82 3.58 14.89
C ALA A 140 0.24 4.51 14.27
N GLN A 141 0.12 5.83 14.47
CA GLN A 141 1.11 6.81 14.01
C GLN A 141 2.47 6.61 14.67
N GLU A 142 2.52 6.30 15.96
CA GLU A 142 3.76 6.00 16.67
C GLU A 142 4.43 4.72 16.14
N ARG A 143 3.65 3.66 15.88
CA ARG A 143 4.16 2.44 15.24
C ARG A 143 4.76 2.74 13.88
N VAL A 144 4.08 3.54 13.05
CA VAL A 144 4.61 3.97 11.74
C VAL A 144 5.91 4.75 11.93
N ARG A 145 5.94 5.74 12.83
CA ARG A 145 7.14 6.55 13.12
C ARG A 145 8.36 5.71 13.54
N VAL A 146 8.15 4.62 14.28
CA VAL A 146 9.22 3.71 14.70
C VAL A 146 9.65 2.77 13.58
N LEU A 147 8.73 2.32 12.73
CA LEU A 147 9.00 1.37 11.66
C LEU A 147 9.56 2.03 10.39
N GLU A 148 9.16 3.26 10.09
CA GLU A 148 9.58 4.01 8.90
C GLU A 148 11.10 4.13 8.76
N PRO A 149 11.89 4.53 9.77
CA PRO A 149 13.35 4.56 9.63
C PRO A 149 13.96 3.16 9.46
N LYS A 150 13.33 2.12 10.02
CA LYS A 150 13.79 0.72 9.84
C LYS A 150 13.49 0.22 8.42
N ALA A 151 12.30 0.54 7.90
CA ALA A 151 11.91 0.24 6.54
C ALA A 151 12.82 0.95 5.54
N ARG A 152 13.07 2.24 5.74
CA ARG A 152 13.99 3.02 4.90
C ARG A 152 15.41 2.46 4.92
N ALA A 153 15.96 2.14 6.10
CA ALA A 153 17.27 1.52 6.20
C ALA A 153 17.35 0.17 5.47
N TYR A 154 16.25 -0.60 5.48
CA TYR A 154 16.15 -1.86 4.75
C TYR A 154 16.06 -1.66 3.23
N GLU A 155 15.31 -0.67 2.77
CA GLU A 155 15.23 -0.28 1.35
C GLU A 155 16.60 0.17 0.83
N ASP A 156 17.26 1.10 1.55
CA ASP A 156 18.61 1.57 1.23
C ASP A 156 19.61 0.40 1.13
N PHE A 157 19.51 -0.59 2.03
CA PHE A 157 20.32 -1.79 2.00
C PHE A 157 20.03 -2.69 0.78
N CYS A 158 18.75 -2.86 0.43
CA CYS A 158 18.33 -3.70 -0.70
C CYS A 158 18.73 -3.11 -2.07
N GLU A 159 18.77 -1.78 -2.17
CA GLU A 159 19.11 -1.05 -3.41
C GLU A 159 20.62 -0.93 -3.66
N ALA A 160 21.46 -1.21 -2.66
CA ALA A 160 22.91 -1.15 -2.81
C ALA A 160 23.41 -2.04 -3.98
N PRO A 161 24.34 -1.55 -4.82
CA PRO A 161 24.74 -2.19 -6.08
C PRO A 161 25.60 -3.47 -5.92
N ASP A 162 25.76 -3.96 -4.69
CA ASP A 162 26.59 -5.13 -4.39
C ASP A 162 26.05 -6.40 -5.06
N LEU A 163 26.97 -7.16 -5.67
CA LEU A 163 26.69 -8.41 -6.35
C LEU A 163 27.47 -9.54 -5.69
N LEU A 164 26.74 -10.51 -5.16
CA LEU A 164 27.29 -11.62 -4.38
C LEU A 164 27.35 -12.89 -5.23
N THR A 165 28.39 -13.69 -5.02
CA THR A 165 28.35 -15.09 -5.48
C THR A 165 27.37 -15.90 -4.62
N VAL A 166 26.95 -17.07 -5.11
CA VAL A 166 26.16 -18.01 -4.29
C VAL A 166 26.89 -18.37 -2.99
N ARG A 167 28.23 -18.47 -3.04
CA ARG A 167 29.07 -18.70 -1.87
C ARG A 167 28.98 -17.55 -0.86
N ASP A 168 29.20 -16.32 -1.32
CA ASP A 168 29.19 -15.15 -0.44
C ASP A 168 27.80 -14.90 0.14
N ALA A 169 26.75 -15.15 -0.65
CA ALA A 169 25.37 -15.10 -0.18
C ALA A 169 25.09 -16.14 0.91
N ALA A 170 25.50 -17.40 0.72
CA ALA A 170 25.36 -18.45 1.74
C ALA A 170 26.11 -18.11 3.03
N ALA A 171 27.32 -17.56 2.91
CA ALA A 171 28.09 -17.08 4.06
C ALA A 171 27.36 -15.95 4.81
N GLN A 172 26.83 -14.95 4.09
CA GLN A 172 26.07 -13.85 4.70
C GLN A 172 24.77 -14.32 5.36
N LEU A 173 24.03 -15.25 4.74
CA LEU A 173 22.84 -15.86 5.34
C LEU A 173 23.18 -16.60 6.64
N THR A 174 24.29 -17.34 6.64
CA THR A 174 24.80 -18.02 7.84
C THR A 174 25.14 -17.03 8.94
N THR A 175 25.81 -15.93 8.63
CA THR A 175 26.08 -14.85 9.59
C THR A 175 24.79 -14.21 10.14
N ALA A 176 23.76 -14.10 9.32
CA ALA A 176 22.45 -13.55 9.71
C ALA A 176 21.58 -14.52 10.53
N GLY A 177 22.12 -15.68 10.93
CA GLY A 177 21.42 -16.67 11.76
C GLY A 177 20.69 -17.77 10.98
N LEU A 178 20.85 -17.83 9.66
CA LEU A 178 20.30 -18.89 8.81
C LEU A 178 21.43 -19.81 8.32
N PRO A 179 21.80 -20.87 9.09
CA PRO A 179 22.92 -21.72 8.71
C PRO A 179 22.61 -22.47 7.42
N ILE A 180 23.32 -22.17 6.34
CA ILE A 180 23.12 -22.78 5.02
C ILE A 180 24.44 -22.91 4.27
N ARG A 181 24.69 -24.08 3.69
CA ARG A 181 25.88 -24.33 2.86
C ARG A 181 25.68 -23.81 1.44
N GLU A 182 26.76 -23.50 0.73
CA GLU A 182 26.70 -23.07 -0.68
C GLU A 182 25.95 -24.08 -1.56
N CYS A 183 26.19 -25.38 -1.35
CA CYS A 183 25.52 -26.44 -2.10
C CYS A 183 24.01 -26.51 -1.82
N GLU A 184 23.62 -26.35 -0.56
CA GLU A 184 22.22 -26.35 -0.14
C GLU A 184 21.47 -25.14 -0.70
N LEU A 185 22.07 -23.94 -0.61
CA LEU A 185 21.49 -22.74 -1.21
C LEU A 185 21.32 -22.89 -2.72
N ARG A 186 22.32 -23.47 -3.40
CA ARG A 186 22.26 -23.70 -4.85
C ARG A 186 21.18 -24.72 -5.23
N ALA A 187 21.03 -25.80 -4.47
CA ALA A 187 19.97 -26.79 -4.67
C ALA A 187 18.60 -26.13 -4.48
N TRP A 188 18.42 -25.38 -3.38
CA TRP A 188 17.18 -24.65 -3.11
C TRP A 188 16.81 -23.69 -4.24
N MET A 189 17.79 -22.95 -4.77
CA MET A 189 17.59 -22.04 -5.90
C MET A 189 17.24 -22.75 -7.21
N LEU A 190 17.64 -24.02 -7.39
CA LEU A 190 17.23 -24.83 -8.54
C LEU A 190 15.79 -25.31 -8.37
N ASP A 191 15.46 -25.82 -7.18
CA ASP A 191 14.14 -26.38 -6.87
C ASP A 191 13.03 -25.31 -6.91
N HIS A 192 13.35 -24.07 -6.54
CA HIS A 192 12.41 -22.95 -6.50
C HIS A 192 12.46 -22.06 -7.75
N GLU A 193 13.06 -22.54 -8.85
CA GLU A 193 13.13 -21.82 -10.13
C GLU A 193 13.77 -20.42 -10.03
N TRP A 194 14.79 -20.26 -9.19
CA TRP A 194 15.60 -19.04 -9.18
C TRP A 194 16.65 -19.06 -10.29
N ILE A 195 17.28 -20.23 -10.46
CA ILE A 195 18.29 -20.48 -11.48
C ILE A 195 18.01 -21.79 -12.21
N TYR A 196 18.51 -21.91 -13.43
CA TYR A 196 18.54 -23.16 -14.20
C TYR A 196 19.92 -23.35 -14.84
N ARG A 197 20.19 -24.58 -15.30
CA ARG A 197 21.47 -24.93 -15.93
C ARG A 197 21.35 -24.90 -17.46
N HIS A 198 22.26 -24.19 -18.12
CA HIS A 198 22.33 -24.09 -19.57
C HIS A 198 23.78 -23.98 -20.03
N ASN A 199 24.21 -24.79 -21.00
CA ASN A 199 25.60 -24.85 -21.50
C ASN A 199 26.67 -24.92 -20.39
N GLY A 200 26.38 -25.69 -19.32
CA GLY A 200 27.30 -25.84 -18.19
C GLY A 200 27.35 -24.64 -17.22
N ALA A 201 26.64 -23.55 -17.50
CA ALA A 201 26.54 -22.37 -16.63
C ALA A 201 25.14 -22.26 -15.97
N TYR A 202 25.07 -21.53 -14.85
CA TYR A 202 23.80 -21.22 -14.18
C TYR A 202 23.27 -19.87 -14.64
N LYS A 203 22.00 -19.86 -15.06
CA LYS A 203 21.30 -18.66 -15.53
C LYS A 203 20.08 -18.39 -14.65
N PRO A 204 19.73 -17.12 -14.39
CA PRO A 204 18.53 -16.79 -13.63
C PRO A 204 17.27 -16.99 -14.48
N TYR A 205 16.17 -17.38 -13.83
CA TYR A 205 14.85 -17.26 -14.44
C TYR A 205 14.47 -15.80 -14.66
N ALA A 206 13.69 -15.54 -15.72
CA ALA A 206 13.31 -14.19 -16.12
C ALA A 206 12.61 -13.41 -15.00
N ALA A 207 11.73 -14.07 -14.23
CA ALA A 207 11.03 -13.46 -13.10
C ALA A 207 12.00 -12.86 -12.05
N HIS A 208 13.05 -13.60 -11.69
CA HIS A 208 14.05 -13.15 -10.72
C HIS A 208 15.01 -12.11 -11.29
N SER A 209 15.24 -12.10 -12.61
CA SER A 209 16.02 -11.06 -13.27
C SER A 209 15.25 -9.75 -13.38
N ILE A 210 13.96 -9.80 -13.76
CA ILE A 210 13.08 -8.63 -13.89
C ILE A 210 12.82 -7.99 -12.51
N ALA A 211 12.59 -8.81 -11.50
CA ALA A 211 12.41 -8.34 -10.12
C ALA A 211 13.71 -7.83 -9.45
N GLY A 212 14.86 -7.95 -10.12
CA GLY A 212 16.15 -7.46 -9.63
C GLY A 212 16.77 -8.31 -8.53
N HIS A 213 16.37 -9.57 -8.36
CA HIS A 213 16.95 -10.51 -7.38
C HIS A 213 18.29 -11.08 -7.85
N LEU A 214 18.42 -11.30 -9.16
CA LEU A 214 19.59 -11.90 -9.78
C LEU A 214 20.07 -11.05 -10.96
N ARG A 215 21.37 -11.01 -11.19
CA ARG A 215 21.98 -10.32 -12.34
C ARG A 215 23.04 -11.19 -13.00
N LEU A 216 23.03 -11.26 -14.32
CA LEU A 216 24.11 -11.86 -15.09
C LEU A 216 25.24 -10.86 -15.25
N VAL A 217 26.44 -11.25 -14.82
CA VAL A 217 27.65 -10.42 -14.95
C VAL A 217 28.60 -11.08 -15.96
N PRO A 218 28.97 -10.38 -17.04
CA PRO A 218 29.93 -10.90 -17.99
C PRO A 218 31.32 -10.97 -17.33
N PRO A 219 32.12 -11.98 -17.66
CA PRO A 219 33.48 -12.12 -17.14
C PRO A 219 34.38 -11.02 -17.69
N LYS A 220 35.29 -10.50 -16.85
CA LYS A 220 36.21 -9.42 -17.23
C LYS A 220 37.35 -9.86 -18.17
N ARG A 221 37.55 -11.17 -18.33
CA ARG A 221 38.61 -11.76 -19.15
C ARG A 221 38.00 -12.76 -20.13
N SER A 222 38.57 -12.86 -21.32
CA SER A 222 38.29 -13.94 -22.27
C SER A 222 39.32 -15.06 -22.13
N GLY A 223 38.94 -16.28 -22.48
CA GLY A 223 39.87 -17.38 -22.65
C GLY A 223 40.55 -17.31 -24.02
N ARG A 224 41.63 -18.07 -24.19
CA ARG A 224 42.23 -18.31 -25.50
C ARG A 224 42.28 -19.82 -25.77
N HIS A 225 41.91 -20.20 -26.97
CA HIS A 225 42.11 -21.56 -27.48
C HIS A 225 43.61 -21.80 -27.76
N ARG A 226 43.98 -23.07 -27.95
CA ARG A 226 45.37 -23.48 -28.23
C ARG A 226 45.92 -22.88 -29.53
N ASP A 227 45.04 -22.55 -30.46
CA ASP A 227 45.31 -21.86 -31.73
C ASP A 227 45.44 -20.33 -31.59
N GLY A 228 45.28 -19.79 -30.38
CA GLY A 228 45.38 -18.36 -30.08
C GLY A 228 44.08 -17.58 -30.26
N THR A 229 43.00 -18.19 -30.75
CA THR A 229 41.71 -17.52 -30.93
C THR A 229 41.03 -17.23 -29.57
N PRO A 230 40.50 -16.02 -29.35
CA PRO A 230 39.83 -15.68 -28.09
C PRO A 230 38.40 -16.22 -28.05
N PHE A 231 37.96 -16.71 -26.89
CA PHE A 231 36.55 -17.06 -26.65
C PHE A 231 36.00 -16.37 -25.39
N PRO A 232 34.73 -15.92 -25.42
CA PRO A 232 34.09 -15.36 -24.25
C PRO A 232 33.70 -16.47 -23.27
N PHE A 233 33.96 -16.27 -21.97
CA PHE A 233 33.37 -17.12 -20.94
C PHE A 233 31.89 -16.76 -20.77
N GLU A 234 31.06 -17.75 -20.42
CA GLU A 234 29.66 -17.54 -20.11
C GLU A 234 29.49 -16.56 -18.92
N PRO A 235 28.49 -15.68 -18.94
CA PRO A 235 28.20 -14.78 -17.83
C PRO A 235 27.82 -15.56 -16.57
N THR A 236 28.24 -15.03 -15.42
CA THR A 236 27.94 -15.65 -14.13
C THR A 236 26.73 -15.00 -13.48
N CYS A 237 25.83 -15.82 -12.95
CA CYS A 237 24.70 -15.35 -12.16
C CYS A 237 25.19 -14.88 -10.78
N LYS A 238 24.86 -13.64 -10.42
CA LYS A 238 25.13 -13.03 -9.12
C LYS A 238 23.82 -12.67 -8.42
N ILE A 239 23.84 -12.70 -7.10
CA ILE A 239 22.70 -12.37 -6.23
C ILE A 239 22.84 -10.92 -5.78
N THR A 240 21.76 -10.14 -5.90
CA THR A 240 21.71 -8.76 -5.39
C THR A 240 21.38 -8.74 -3.89
N ARG A 241 21.55 -7.61 -3.21
CA ARG A 241 21.10 -7.45 -1.80
C ARG A 241 19.61 -7.72 -1.65
N ARG A 242 18.79 -7.19 -2.56
CA ARG A 242 17.35 -7.51 -2.64
C ARG A 242 17.08 -9.01 -2.78
N GLY A 243 17.83 -9.70 -3.65
CA GLY A 243 17.74 -11.15 -3.80
C GLY A 243 18.14 -11.90 -2.53
N LEU A 244 19.21 -11.48 -1.86
CA LEU A 244 19.68 -12.04 -0.59
C LEU A 244 18.63 -11.91 0.51
N CYS A 245 18.03 -10.72 0.67
CA CYS A 245 16.98 -10.48 1.64
C CYS A 245 15.75 -11.36 1.41
N LEU A 246 15.35 -11.53 0.14
CA LEU A 246 14.23 -12.40 -0.20
C LEU A 246 14.55 -13.89 0.05
N LEU A 247 15.79 -14.33 -0.23
CA LEU A 247 16.25 -15.68 0.11
C LEU A 247 16.20 -15.92 1.62
N TYR A 248 16.64 -14.95 2.43
CA TYR A 248 16.57 -15.03 3.89
C TYR A 248 15.12 -15.22 4.37
N GLN A 249 14.19 -14.43 3.85
CA GLN A 249 12.77 -14.50 4.20
C GLN A 249 12.13 -15.83 3.80
N ARG A 250 12.35 -16.28 2.56
CA ARG A 250 11.71 -17.52 2.04
C ARG A 250 12.26 -18.78 2.71
N ILE A 251 13.58 -18.90 2.78
CA ILE A 251 14.21 -20.08 3.42
C ILE A 251 13.92 -20.08 4.91
N GLY A 252 13.91 -18.91 5.57
CA GLY A 252 13.51 -18.80 6.97
C GLY A 252 12.05 -19.23 7.20
N ALA A 253 11.12 -18.78 6.35
CA ALA A 253 9.70 -19.13 6.45
C ALA A 253 9.42 -20.61 6.15
N GLU A 254 10.18 -21.25 5.26
CA GLU A 254 10.11 -22.69 5.01
C GLU A 254 10.61 -23.49 6.21
N ARG A 255 11.78 -23.14 6.75
CA ARG A 255 12.32 -23.83 7.95
C ARG A 255 11.42 -23.68 9.18
N MET A 256 10.79 -22.51 9.38
CA MET A 256 9.81 -22.33 10.45
C MET A 256 8.57 -23.20 10.24
N ARG A 257 8.08 -23.34 9.00
CA ARG A 257 6.95 -24.22 8.68
C ARG A 257 7.28 -25.69 8.92
N ASP A 258 8.46 -26.14 8.51
CA ASP A 258 8.90 -27.53 8.73
C ASP A 258 9.05 -27.86 10.22
N GLN A 259 9.51 -26.90 11.04
CA GLN A 259 9.59 -27.04 12.50
C GLN A 259 8.20 -27.14 13.16
N LEU A 260 7.23 -26.35 12.70
CA LEU A 260 5.85 -26.38 13.21
C LEU A 260 5.12 -27.68 12.80
N GLN A 261 5.33 -28.17 11.58
CA GLN A 261 4.78 -29.46 11.13
C GLN A 261 5.36 -30.65 11.89
N TYR A 262 6.64 -30.58 12.27
CA TYR A 262 7.28 -31.60 13.11
C TYR A 262 6.64 -31.66 14.50
N THR A 263 6.26 -30.52 15.09
CA THR A 263 5.59 -30.49 16.41
C THR A 263 4.16 -31.00 16.38
N ASP A 264 3.40 -30.76 15.30
CA ASP A 264 2.02 -31.26 15.16
C ASP A 264 1.95 -32.78 14.98
N THR A 265 3.00 -33.41 14.44
CA THR A 265 3.03 -34.86 14.19
C THR A 265 3.48 -35.68 15.41
N GLN A 266 4.06 -35.04 16.44
CA GLN A 266 4.57 -35.73 17.63
C GLN A 266 3.55 -35.90 18.76
N TYR A 267 2.36 -35.29 18.66
CA TYR A 267 1.22 -35.59 19.52
C TYR A 267 0.18 -36.40 18.75
N SER A 268 0.50 -37.67 18.49
CA SER A 268 -0.57 -38.67 18.38
C SER A 268 -1.12 -38.84 19.80
N PHE A 269 -2.27 -38.22 20.07
CA PHE A 269 -3.08 -38.65 21.20
C PHE A 269 -3.46 -40.10 20.90
N ASP A 270 -2.70 -41.04 21.46
CA ASP A 270 -3.22 -42.37 21.73
C ASP A 270 -4.39 -42.16 22.69
N ASP A 271 -5.58 -42.04 22.12
CA ASP A 271 -6.84 -42.25 22.83
C ASP A 271 -6.83 -43.71 23.29
N GLN A 272 -6.23 -43.96 24.46
CA GLN A 272 -6.52 -45.15 25.24
C GLN A 272 -7.92 -44.97 25.85
N GLU A 273 -8.92 -45.49 25.14
CA GLU A 273 -10.19 -45.89 25.74
C GLU A 273 -9.91 -46.92 26.86
N VAL A 274 -10.13 -46.54 28.12
CA VAL A 274 -10.64 -47.40 29.20
C VAL A 274 -11.52 -46.58 30.13
#